data_AF-A0AAE3QF16-F1
#
_entry.id   AF-A0AAE3QF16-F1
#
_cell.length_a   1.000
_cell.length_b   1.000
_cell.length_c   1.000
_cell.angle_alpha   90.00
_cell.angle_beta   90.00
_cell.angle_gamma   90.00
#
_symmetry.space_group_name_H-M   'P 1'
#
loop_
_entity.id
_entity.type
_entity.pdbx_description
1 polymer ?
#
loop_
_entity_poly.entity_id
_entity_poly.type
_entity_poly.pdbx_seq_one_letter_code
_entity_poly.pdbx_strand_id
1 'polypeptide(L)'
;MILSGCSNTEAQRMHAAAETAGEARAAYALPPWPAECARPMERVTPKAGEKARWTQKRWEIVADATDQRIGDCATFYGDLRSRLAN
;
A
#
# COMPACT_ATOMS: atom_id res chain seq x y z
N MET A 1 -30.05 28.87 -39.98
CA MET A 1 -28.65 28.88 -39.49
C MET A 1 -28.64 28.20 -38.13
N ILE A 2 -28.43 26.89 -38.08
CA ILE A 2 -28.31 26.11 -36.83
C ILE A 2 -27.14 25.14 -37.06
N LEU A 3 -25.90 25.64 -36.93
CA LEU A 3 -24.68 24.80 -36.91
C LEU A 3 -23.97 24.82 -35.55
N SER A 4 -24.50 25.55 -34.57
CA SER A 4 -23.94 25.67 -33.22
C SER A 4 -24.30 24.51 -32.27
N GLY A 5 -25.15 23.57 -32.71
CA GLY A 5 -25.58 22.43 -31.89
C GLY A 5 -24.55 21.29 -31.79
N CYS A 6 -23.77 21.06 -32.85
CA CYS A 6 -22.78 19.98 -32.90
C CYS A 6 -21.45 20.35 -32.22
N SER A 7 -21.05 21.62 -32.26
CA SER A 7 -19.80 22.07 -31.64
C SER A 7 -19.80 21.91 -30.12
N ASN A 8 -20.95 22.11 -29.47
CA ASN A 8 -21.07 21.98 -28.02
C ASN A 8 -21.08 20.52 -27.56
N THR A 9 -21.67 19.62 -28.35
CA THR A 9 -21.71 18.19 -28.03
C THR A 9 -20.38 17.51 -28.31
N GLU A 10 -19.66 17.93 -29.35
CA GLU A 10 -18.32 17.43 -29.64
C GLU A 10 -17.29 17.92 -28.60
N ALA A 11 -17.36 19.20 -28.20
CA ALA A 11 -16.53 19.72 -27.12
C ALA A 11 -16.78 18.97 -25.80
N GLN A 12 -18.05 18.73 -25.42
CA GLN A 12 -18.39 17.96 -24.23
C GLN A 12 -17.85 16.53 -24.27
N ARG A 13 -17.91 15.86 -25.43
CA ARG A 13 -17.34 14.51 -25.59
C ARG A 13 -15.81 14.51 -25.49
N MET A 14 -15.15 15.52 -26.04
CA MET A 14 -13.70 15.67 -25.94
C MET A 14 -13.26 15.96 -24.50
N HIS A 15 -14.01 16.77 -23.75
CA HIS A 15 -13.77 17.01 -22.33
C HIS A 15 -13.98 15.73 -21.50
N ALA A 16 -15.09 15.02 -21.69
CA ALA A 16 -15.34 13.75 -21.00
C ALA A 16 -14.29 12.67 -21.35
N ALA A 17 -13.85 12.61 -22.61
CA ALA A 17 -12.78 11.72 -23.04
C ALA A 17 -11.42 12.11 -22.43
N ALA A 18 -11.14 13.41 -22.28
CA ALA A 18 -9.93 13.90 -21.65
C ALA A 18 -9.94 13.67 -20.13
N GLU A 19 -11.09 13.81 -19.47
CA GLU A 19 -11.30 13.49 -18.05
C GLU A 19 -11.11 11.99 -17.81
N THR A 20 -11.81 11.14 -18.57
CA THR A 20 -11.68 9.68 -18.44
C THR A 20 -10.27 9.18 -18.81
N ALA A 21 -9.62 9.77 -19.81
CA ALA A 21 -8.22 9.46 -20.13
C ALA A 21 -7.25 10.00 -19.06
N GLY A 22 -7.57 11.13 -18.44
CA GLY A 22 -6.86 11.69 -17.30
C GLY A 22 -6.94 10.78 -16.08
N GLU A 23 -8.15 10.33 -15.72
CA GLU A 23 -8.42 9.36 -14.66
C GLU A 23 -7.73 8.01 -14.92
N ALA A 24 -7.81 7.50 -16.15
CA ALA A 24 -7.17 6.23 -16.52
C ALA A 24 -5.64 6.29 -16.50
N ARG A 25 -5.05 7.44 -16.86
CA ARG A 25 -3.59 7.67 -16.77
C ARG A 25 -3.15 8.00 -15.35
N ALA A 26 -4.04 8.56 -14.55
CA ALA A 26 -3.88 8.73 -13.11
C ALA A 26 -4.13 7.44 -12.33
N ALA A 27 -4.12 6.26 -12.96
CA ALA A 27 -4.04 4.99 -12.24
C ALA A 27 -2.73 4.96 -11.45
N TYR A 28 -2.79 5.42 -10.21
CA TYR A 28 -1.64 5.66 -9.37
C TYR A 28 -0.85 4.37 -9.16
N ALA A 29 0.40 4.38 -9.64
CA ALA A 29 1.32 3.29 -9.42
C ALA A 29 1.71 3.27 -7.94
N LEU A 30 1.05 2.43 -7.15
CA LEU A 30 1.50 2.16 -5.79
C LEU A 30 2.92 1.58 -5.89
N PRO A 31 3.89 2.09 -5.11
CA PRO A 31 5.21 1.47 -5.06
C PRO A 31 5.09 -0.01 -4.71
N PRO A 32 6.05 -0.84 -5.13
CA PRO A 32 6.07 -2.25 -4.76
C PRO A 32 6.23 -2.40 -3.25
N TRP A 33 5.58 -3.42 -2.68
CA TRP A 33 5.64 -3.71 -1.25
C TRP A 33 7.10 -3.83 -0.78
N PRO A 34 7.53 -3.09 0.26
CA PRO A 34 8.92 -3.05 0.66
C PRO A 34 9.40 -4.42 1.16
N ALA A 35 10.61 -4.83 0.77
CA ALA A 35 11.18 -6.11 1.17
C ALA A 35 11.25 -6.27 2.70
N GLU A 36 11.51 -5.17 3.43
CA GLU A 36 11.56 -5.15 4.89
C GLU A 36 10.21 -5.51 5.51
N CYS A 37 9.10 -5.07 4.91
CA CYS A 37 7.75 -5.39 5.35
C CYS A 37 7.34 -6.85 5.07
N ALA A 38 8.05 -7.54 4.16
CA ALA A 38 7.85 -8.96 3.85
C ALA A 38 8.85 -9.89 4.55
N ARG A 39 9.80 -9.33 5.30
CA ARG A 39 10.86 -10.13 5.95
C ARG A 39 10.24 -11.06 7.01
N PRO A 40 10.57 -12.36 7.02
CA PRO A 40 10.02 -13.27 8.02
C PRO A 40 10.53 -12.93 9.43
N MET A 41 9.79 -13.41 10.44
CA MET A 41 10.24 -13.37 11.83
C MET A 41 11.56 -14.15 11.99
N GLU A 42 12.48 -13.58 12.74
CA GLU A 42 13.76 -14.24 13.05
C GLU A 42 13.56 -15.46 13.96
N ARG A 43 14.39 -16.49 13.77
CA ARG A 43 14.33 -17.70 14.60
C ARG A 43 15.09 -17.50 15.90
N VAL A 44 14.38 -17.66 17.02
CA VAL A 44 15.00 -17.62 18.35
C VAL A 44 15.52 -19.01 18.72
N THR A 45 16.85 -19.13 18.76
CA THR A 45 17.53 -20.37 19.17
C THR A 45 17.92 -20.29 20.66
N PRO A 46 17.65 -21.33 21.47
CA PRO A 46 18.11 -21.41 22.86
C PRO A 46 19.64 -21.48 22.94
N LYS A 47 20.23 -20.82 23.92
CA LYS A 47 21.66 -20.98 24.25
C LYS A 47 21.85 -22.17 25.22
N ALA A 48 23.04 -22.75 25.21
CA ALA A 48 23.39 -23.80 26.18
C ALA A 48 23.25 -23.28 27.62
N GLY A 49 22.53 -24.02 28.47
CA GLY A 49 22.25 -23.64 29.86
C GLY A 49 21.17 -22.56 30.03
N GLU A 50 20.54 -22.09 28.95
CA GLU A 50 19.46 -21.11 29.03
C GLU A 50 18.17 -21.75 29.57
N LYS A 51 17.52 -21.05 30.51
CA LYS A 51 16.22 -21.48 31.02
C LYS A 51 15.17 -21.27 29.93
N ALA A 52 14.29 -22.25 29.73
CA ALA A 52 13.24 -22.20 28.70
C ALA A 52 12.42 -20.89 28.69
N ARG A 53 12.07 -20.36 29.88
CA ARG A 53 11.33 -19.08 29.99
C ARG A 53 12.06 -17.88 29.37
N TRP A 54 13.40 -17.91 29.31
CA TRP A 54 14.20 -16.82 28.74
C TRP A 54 14.17 -16.89 27.22
N THR A 55 14.31 -18.10 26.66
CA THR A 55 14.11 -18.33 25.23
C THR A 55 12.70 -17.93 24.80
N GLN A 56 11.68 -18.32 25.56
CA GLN A 56 10.29 -17.94 25.31
C GLN A 56 10.12 -16.42 25.31
N LYS A 57 10.64 -15.72 26.33
CA LYS A 57 10.58 -14.25 26.38
C LYS A 57 11.28 -13.58 25.18
N ARG A 58 12.42 -14.12 24.73
CA ARG A 58 13.10 -13.60 23.53
C ARG A 58 12.27 -13.84 22.27
N TRP A 59 11.60 -14.98 22.18
CA TRP A 59 10.68 -15.28 21.09
C TRP A 59 9.52 -14.29 21.04
N GLU A 60 8.88 -14.01 22.19
CA GLU A 60 7.79 -13.03 22.30
C GLU A 60 8.24 -11.64 21.83
N ILE A 61 9.42 -11.18 22.28
CA ILE A 61 9.96 -9.88 21.86
C ILE A 61 10.15 -9.80 20.33
N VAL A 62 10.67 -10.87 19.71
CA VAL A 62 10.91 -10.90 18.26
C VAL A 62 9.59 -10.98 17.49
N ALA A 63 8.60 -11.73 18.02
CA ALA A 63 7.27 -11.81 17.45
C ALA A 63 6.56 -10.44 17.49
N ASP A 64 6.50 -9.81 18.66
CA ASP A 64 5.87 -8.49 18.85
C ASP A 64 6.49 -7.42 17.94
N ALA A 65 7.83 -7.39 17.84
CA ALA A 65 8.52 -6.46 16.95
C ALA A 65 8.22 -6.72 15.47
N THR A 66 8.05 -7.98 15.08
CA THR A 66 7.69 -8.35 13.70
C THR A 66 6.26 -7.92 13.38
N ASP A 67 5.33 -8.18 14.30
CA ASP A 67 3.92 -7.83 14.16
C ASP A 67 3.74 -6.31 14.09
N GLN A 68 4.43 -5.57 14.96
CA GLN A 68 4.42 -4.11 14.93
C GLN A 68 4.87 -3.57 13.57
N ARG A 69 6.01 -4.04 13.07
CA ARG A 69 6.53 -3.60 11.77
C ARG A 69 5.56 -3.93 10.63
N ILE A 70 4.96 -5.12 10.63
CA ILE A 70 3.97 -5.50 9.60
C ILE A 70 2.74 -4.59 9.69
N GLY A 71 2.26 -4.29 10.90
CA GLY A 71 1.14 -3.37 11.14
C GLY A 71 1.42 -1.95 10.67
N ASP A 72 2.60 -1.42 10.96
CA ASP A 72 3.05 -0.10 10.51
C ASP A 72 3.11 -0.04 8.97
N CYS A 73 3.69 -1.07 8.34
CA CYS A 73 3.74 -1.18 6.89
C CYS A 73 2.34 -1.23 6.25
N ALA A 74 1.44 -2.03 6.82
CA ALA A 74 0.08 -2.18 6.33
C ALA A 74 -0.71 -0.87 6.46
N THR A 75 -0.57 -0.17 7.58
CA THR A 75 -1.22 1.12 7.83
C THR A 75 -0.73 2.16 6.83
N PHE A 76 0.58 2.32 6.68
CA PHE A 76 1.15 3.28 5.72
C PHE A 76 0.71 3.00 4.28
N TYR A 77 0.70 1.74 3.85
CA TYR A 77 0.26 1.38 2.50
C TYR A 77 -1.25 1.57 2.29
N GLY A 78 -2.06 1.28 3.31
CA GLY A 78 -3.50 1.56 3.31
C GLY A 78 -3.79 3.05 3.14
N ASP A 79 -3.07 3.89 3.90
CA ASP A 79 -3.16 5.35 3.81
C ASP A 79 -2.71 5.87 2.45
N LEU A 80 -1.57 5.38 1.95
CA LEU A 80 -1.04 5.77 0.65
C LEU A 80 -2.05 5.42 -0.46
N ARG A 81 -2.57 4.20 -0.45
CA ARG A 81 -3.59 3.77 -1.41
C ARG A 81 -4.83 4.64 -1.32
N SER A 82 -5.26 5.02 -0.12
CA SER A 82 -6.45 5.86 0.08
C SER A 82 -6.25 7.30 -0.41
N ARG A 83 -5.06 7.88 -0.22
CA ARG A 83 -4.72 9.22 -0.73
C ARG A 83 -4.58 9.26 -2.24
N LEU A 84 -4.08 8.17 -2.82
CA LEU A 84 -3.99 8.03 -4.26
C LEU A 84 -5.36 7.65 -4.86
N ALA A 85 -6.29 7.02 -4.15
CA ALA A 85 -7.60 6.72 -4.71
C ALA A 85 -8.55 7.94 -4.78
N ASN A 86 -8.18 9.08 -4.19
CA ASN A 86 -8.93 10.34 -4.17
C ASN A 86 -8.26 11.40 -5.06
#